data_AF-A0A9P7CMV5-F1
#
_entry.id   AF-A0A9P7CMV5-F1
#
_cell.length_a   1.000
_cell.length_b   1.000
_cell.length_c   1.000
_cell.angle_alpha   90.00
_cell.angle_beta   90.00
_cell.angle_gamma   90.00
#
_symmetry.space_group_name_H-M   'P 1'
#
loop_
_entity.id
_entity.type
_entity.pdbx_description
1 polymer ?
#
loop_
_entity_poly.entity_id
_entity_poly.type
_entity_poly.pdbx_seq_one_letter_code
_entity_poly.pdbx_strand_id
1 'polypeptide(L)'
;MMQLIKGLNPTKYTPRSYILADMDNLSEEKAIQYEKKLGKGNYSIFKIPRARKVGQPLRTVPFSMAFALLKSSKLFIQTWPDLILCNGPGSCIPLCILAYIPRFLGLKKIEIIYIESFARVHTLSLTGKLLYPFADRFLVQWPELSSRFQRAEYQGVLV
;
A
#
# COMPACT_ATOMS: atom_id res chain seq x y z
N MET A 1 -5.71 -1.51 8.53
CA MET A 1 -4.75 -2.35 7.78
C MET A 1 -4.32 -3.50 8.67
N MET A 2 -4.01 -3.20 9.94
CA MET A 2 -3.65 -4.23 10.91
C MET A 2 -4.74 -5.28 11.16
N GLN A 3 -6.03 -4.92 11.05
CA GLN A 3 -7.11 -5.91 11.15
C GLN A 3 -7.01 -6.95 10.04
N LEU A 4 -6.85 -6.52 8.78
CA LEU A 4 -6.63 -7.42 7.66
C LEU A 4 -5.39 -8.31 7.86
N ILE A 5 -4.26 -7.71 8.27
CA ILE A 5 -3.01 -8.45 8.48
C ILE A 5 -3.15 -9.55 9.55
N LYS A 6 -3.93 -9.31 10.63
CA LYS A 6 -4.20 -10.32 11.66
C LYS A 6 -4.96 -11.55 11.12
N GLY A 7 -5.72 -11.39 10.04
CA GLY A 7 -6.43 -12.50 9.39
C GLY A 7 -5.54 -13.30 8.43
N LEU A 8 -4.32 -12.84 8.14
CA LEU A 8 -3.40 -13.52 7.22
C LEU A 8 -2.56 -14.56 7.96
N ASN A 9 -2.25 -15.67 7.28
CA ASN A 9 -1.37 -16.70 7.83
C ASN A 9 0.10 -16.19 7.87
N PRO A 10 0.69 -15.99 9.07
CA PRO A 10 2.01 -15.40 9.23
C PRO A 10 3.16 -16.32 8.79
N THR A 11 2.96 -17.63 8.67
CA THR A 11 4.00 -18.54 8.16
C THR A 11 4.01 -18.60 6.64
N LYS A 12 2.86 -18.33 6.00
CA LYS A 12 2.73 -18.25 4.55
C LYS A 12 3.21 -16.91 4.00
N TYR A 13 2.85 -15.81 4.65
CA TYR A 13 3.22 -14.45 4.23
C TYR A 13 4.46 -13.99 5.01
N THR A 14 5.63 -14.44 4.59
CA THR A 14 6.95 -14.15 5.19
C THR A 14 8.03 -14.11 4.10
N PRO A 15 9.08 -13.27 4.21
CA PRO A 15 9.26 -12.21 5.21
C PRO A 15 8.31 -11.02 4.98
N ARG A 16 7.91 -10.34 6.05
CA ARG A 16 7.01 -9.18 5.97
C ARG A 16 7.80 -7.89 5.96
N SER A 17 7.59 -7.08 4.92
CA SER A 17 8.19 -5.75 4.81
C SER A 17 7.12 -4.70 5.03
N TYR A 18 7.18 -4.00 6.17
CA TYR A 18 6.32 -2.88 6.49
C TYR A 18 6.94 -1.60 5.96
N ILE A 19 6.31 -0.97 4.97
CA ILE A 19 6.80 0.27 4.39
C ILE A 19 5.88 1.42 4.81
N LEU A 20 6.45 2.38 5.51
CA LEU A 20 5.74 3.46 6.17
C LEU A 20 6.19 4.81 5.62
N ALA A 21 5.29 5.77 5.61
CA ALA A 21 5.65 7.14 5.28
C ALA A 21 6.51 7.76 6.40
N ASP A 22 7.41 8.67 6.03
CA ASP A 22 8.16 9.48 7.01
C ASP A 22 7.19 10.15 7.98
N MET A 23 7.52 10.04 9.28
CA MET A 23 6.74 10.51 10.43
C MET A 23 5.43 9.75 10.71
N ASP A 24 5.18 8.59 10.11
CA ASP A 24 4.05 7.72 10.47
C ASP A 24 4.38 6.80 11.66
N ASN A 25 4.58 7.40 12.83
CA ASN A 25 4.97 6.69 14.06
C ASN A 25 3.85 5.77 14.56
N LEU A 26 2.59 6.15 14.34
CA LEU A 26 1.43 5.36 14.78
C LEU A 26 1.35 4.02 14.05
N SER A 27 1.59 4.01 12.73
CA SER A 27 1.60 2.76 11.96
C SER A 27 2.82 1.89 12.31
N GLU A 28 3.96 2.52 12.61
CA GLU A 28 5.16 1.83 13.07
C GLU A 28 4.94 1.11 14.41
N GLU A 29 4.42 1.81 15.42
CA GLU A 29 4.12 1.24 16.72
C GLU A 29 3.14 0.07 16.61
N LYS A 30 2.09 0.22 15.79
CA LYS A 30 1.11 -0.85 15.55
C LYS A 30 1.73 -2.09 14.89
N ALA A 31 2.64 -1.91 13.92
CA ALA A 31 3.35 -3.01 13.28
C ALA A 31 4.26 -3.74 14.27
N ILE A 32 5.04 -2.99 15.06
CA ILE A 32 5.91 -3.55 16.10
C ILE A 32 5.10 -4.32 17.14
N GLN A 33 4.00 -3.75 17.63
CA GLN A 33 3.13 -4.41 18.61
C GLN A 33 2.53 -5.71 18.05
N TYR A 34 2.16 -5.73 16.77
CA TYR A 34 1.65 -6.93 16.12
C TYR A 34 2.72 -8.03 16.02
N GLU A 35 3.91 -7.70 15.54
CA GLU A 35 5.00 -8.68 15.40
C GLU A 35 5.50 -9.19 16.76
N LYS A 36 5.53 -8.32 17.79
CA LYS A 36 5.82 -8.74 19.17
C LYS A 36 4.80 -9.76 19.69
N LYS A 37 3.51 -9.57 19.42
CA LYS A 37 2.45 -10.51 19.80
C LYS A 37 2.54 -11.83 19.06
N LEU A 38 2.96 -11.79 17.80
CA LEU A 38 3.14 -12.98 16.99
C LEU A 38 4.31 -13.84 17.50
N GLY A 39 5.39 -13.21 17.98
CA GLY A 39 6.53 -13.86 18.63
C GLY A 39 7.40 -14.75 17.72
N LYS A 40 6.95 -15.03 16.49
CA LYS A 40 7.63 -15.87 15.49
C LYS A 40 7.39 -15.28 14.10
N GLY A 41 8.41 -14.63 13.53
CA GLY A 41 8.30 -14.06 12.19
C GLY A 41 9.49 -13.19 11.78
N ASN A 42 9.92 -13.32 10.53
CA ASN A 42 10.89 -12.41 9.94
C ASN A 42 10.14 -11.20 9.39
N TYR A 43 10.39 -10.04 9.99
CA TYR A 43 9.85 -8.79 9.52
C TYR A 43 10.91 -7.71 9.45
N SER A 44 10.67 -6.70 8.62
CA SER A 44 11.49 -5.51 8.52
C SER A 44 10.59 -4.29 8.36
N ILE A 45 10.97 -3.19 8.99
CA ILE A 45 10.25 -1.92 8.93
C ILE A 45 11.13 -0.93 8.19
N PHE A 46 10.55 -0.27 7.19
CA PHE A 46 11.22 0.71 6.36
C PHE A 46 10.41 1.99 6.30
N LYS A 47 11.12 3.11 6.19
CA LYS A 47 10.51 4.44 6.04
C LYS A 47 10.84 4.99 4.65
N ILE A 48 9.83 5.58 4.01
CA ILE A 48 9.96 6.26 2.72
C ILE A 48 9.40 7.68 2.83
N PRO A 49 9.98 8.64 2.10
CA PRO A 49 9.43 9.99 2.07
C PRO A 49 8.03 9.99 1.46
N ARG A 50 7.17 10.87 1.98
CA ARG A 50 5.81 11.02 1.44
C ARG A 50 5.88 11.54 0.01
N ALA A 51 5.17 10.84 -0.90
CA ALA A 51 5.02 11.29 -2.28
C ALA A 51 4.31 12.64 -2.40
N ARG A 52 3.44 12.96 -1.43
CA ARG A 52 2.76 14.25 -1.30
C ARG A 52 2.58 14.62 0.18
N LYS A 53 2.94 15.86 0.55
CA LYS A 53 2.64 16.42 1.87
C LYS A 53 1.22 16.97 1.92
N VAL A 54 0.61 16.98 3.11
CA VAL A 54 -0.72 17.59 3.32
C VAL A 54 -0.60 19.08 3.02
N GLY A 55 -1.53 19.63 2.23
CA GLY A 55 -1.50 21.03 1.81
C GLY A 55 -0.47 21.36 0.71
N GLN A 56 0.27 20.39 0.19
CA GLN A 56 1.24 20.64 -0.88
C GLN A 56 0.55 21.07 -2.19
N PRO A 57 1.01 22.16 -2.84
CA PRO A 57 0.54 22.57 -4.16
C PRO A 57 0.77 21.47 -5.20
N LEU A 58 -0.23 21.22 -6.07
CA LEU A 58 -0.15 20.15 -7.09
C LEU A 58 1.08 20.27 -8.00
N ARG A 59 1.53 21.49 -8.30
CA ARG A 59 2.73 21.74 -9.13
C ARG A 59 4.03 21.18 -8.57
N THR A 60 4.16 21.08 -7.24
CA THR A 60 5.39 20.56 -6.61
C THR A 60 5.33 19.06 -6.34
N VAL A 61 4.16 18.44 -6.52
CA VAL A 61 3.94 17.01 -6.28
C VAL A 61 4.81 16.11 -7.18
N PRO A 62 5.03 16.41 -8.47
CA PRO A 62 5.90 15.59 -9.30
C PRO A 62 7.32 15.46 -8.75
N PHE A 63 7.88 16.54 -8.18
CA PHE A 63 9.22 16.51 -7.59
C PHE A 63 9.29 15.65 -6.33
N SER A 64 8.31 15.77 -5.42
CA SER A 64 8.25 14.92 -4.22
C SER A 64 7.95 13.47 -4.57
N MET A 65 7.13 13.22 -5.60
CA MET A 65 6.86 11.89 -6.13
C MET A 65 8.13 11.26 -6.72
N ALA A 66 8.88 11.99 -7.53
CA ALA A 66 10.14 11.51 -8.12
C ALA A 66 11.17 11.19 -7.03
N PHE A 67 11.31 12.07 -6.03
CA PHE A 67 12.18 11.80 -4.89
C PHE A 67 11.75 10.54 -4.11
N ALA A 68 10.45 10.37 -3.88
CA ALA A 68 9.92 9.18 -3.23
C ALA A 68 10.12 7.91 -4.06
N LEU A 69 10.00 7.99 -5.38
CA LEU A 69 10.27 6.88 -6.30
C LEU A 69 11.74 6.46 -6.23
N LEU A 70 12.67 7.41 -6.27
CA LEU A 70 14.12 7.13 -6.19
C LEU A 70 14.51 6.51 -4.84
N LYS A 71 13.93 6.97 -3.74
CA LYS A 71 14.19 6.36 -2.42
C LYS A 71 13.55 4.99 -2.28
N SER A 72 12.35 4.82 -2.85
CA SER A 72 11.63 3.55 -2.81
C SER A 72 12.23 2.49 -3.72
N SER A 73 12.95 2.85 -4.80
CA SER A 73 13.50 1.88 -5.75
C SER A 73 14.56 0.97 -5.11
N LYS A 74 15.50 1.54 -4.34
CA LYS A 74 16.50 0.76 -3.60
C LYS A 74 15.83 -0.23 -2.64
N LEU A 75 14.82 0.24 -1.91
CA LEU A 75 14.05 -0.58 -0.98
C LEU A 75 13.27 -1.69 -1.69
N PHE A 76 12.66 -1.36 -2.82
CA PHE A 76 11.89 -2.31 -3.62
C PHE A 76 12.77 -3.45 -4.14
N ILE A 77 13.98 -3.13 -4.63
CA ILE A 77 14.95 -4.15 -5.07
C ILE A 77 15.40 -5.02 -3.89
N GLN A 78 15.61 -4.43 -2.72
CA GLN A 78 16.01 -5.16 -1.51
C GLN A 78 14.91 -6.11 -1.00
N THR A 79 13.64 -5.70 -1.08
CA THR A 79 12.50 -6.47 -0.56
C THR A 79 11.91 -7.46 -1.56
N TRP A 80 12.04 -7.17 -2.87
CA TRP A 80 11.60 -7.98 -4.01
C TRP A 80 10.26 -8.73 -3.79
N PRO A 81 9.17 -8.02 -3.46
CA PRO A 81 7.95 -8.63 -2.93
C PRO A 81 7.22 -9.49 -3.96
N ASP A 82 6.44 -10.47 -3.50
CA ASP A 82 5.45 -11.21 -4.33
C ASP A 82 4.07 -10.52 -4.34
N LEU A 83 3.77 -9.82 -3.25
CA LEU A 83 2.48 -9.18 -3.00
C LEU A 83 2.71 -7.82 -2.34
N ILE A 84 2.07 -6.80 -2.90
CA ILE A 84 1.94 -5.47 -2.31
C ILE A 84 0.52 -5.31 -1.81
N LEU A 85 0.40 -5.20 -0.49
CA LEU A 85 -0.82 -4.83 0.20
C LEU A 85 -0.71 -3.37 0.61
N CYS A 86 -1.51 -2.48 0.02
CA CYS A 86 -1.38 -1.06 0.26
C CYS A 86 -2.73 -0.37 0.48
N ASN A 87 -2.71 0.66 1.31
CA ASN A 87 -3.84 1.56 1.52
C ASN A 87 -3.35 3.01 1.65
N GLY A 88 -4.30 3.93 1.69
CA GLY A 88 -4.02 5.29 2.19
C GLY A 88 -3.18 6.14 1.24
N PRO A 89 -2.56 7.23 1.75
CA PRO A 89 -2.12 8.37 0.95
C PRO A 89 -1.08 7.99 -0.12
N GLY A 90 -0.88 8.88 -1.09
CA GLY A 90 -0.10 8.62 -2.32
C GLY A 90 1.34 8.11 -2.16
N SER A 91 1.87 7.94 -0.95
CA SER A 91 3.15 7.25 -0.68
C SER A 91 3.19 5.79 -1.14
N CYS A 92 2.04 5.12 -1.31
CA CYS A 92 2.00 3.77 -1.88
C CYS A 92 2.18 3.75 -3.42
N ILE A 93 1.92 4.88 -4.10
CA ILE A 93 1.97 4.98 -5.56
C ILE A 93 3.38 4.66 -6.10
N PRO A 94 4.49 5.21 -5.56
CA PRO A 94 5.83 4.84 -5.99
C PRO A 94 6.09 3.33 -6.00
N LEU A 95 5.70 2.62 -4.93
CA LEU A 95 5.89 1.18 -4.82
C LEU A 95 5.05 0.40 -5.83
N CYS A 96 3.80 0.85 -6.06
CA CYS A 96 2.93 0.25 -7.07
C CYS A 96 3.52 0.43 -8.48
N ILE A 97 4.05 1.61 -8.80
CA ILE A 97 4.73 1.88 -10.09
C ILE A 97 5.95 0.96 -10.24
N LEU A 98 6.76 0.82 -9.19
CA LEU A 98 7.95 -0.05 -9.23
C LEU A 98 7.58 -1.53 -9.45
N ALA A 99 6.45 -1.99 -8.93
CA ALA A 99 5.95 -3.35 -9.17
C ALA A 99 5.59 -3.65 -10.64
N TYR A 100 5.34 -2.63 -11.45
CA TYR A 100 5.11 -2.83 -12.88
C TYR A 100 6.39 -3.07 -13.68
N ILE A 101 7.55 -2.63 -13.19
CA ILE A 101 8.82 -2.81 -13.90
C ILE A 101 9.14 -4.29 -14.14
N PRO A 102 9.22 -5.17 -13.12
CA PRO A 102 9.49 -6.59 -13.35
C PRO A 102 8.34 -7.30 -14.08
N ARG A 103 7.10 -6.79 -13.98
CA ARG A 103 5.95 -7.29 -14.72
C ARG A 103 6.11 -7.05 -16.23
N PHE A 104 6.49 -5.84 -16.64
CA PHE A 104 6.73 -5.51 -18.05
C PHE A 104 7.95 -6.22 -18.63
N LEU A 105 8.98 -6.46 -17.82
CA LEU A 105 10.17 -7.22 -18.21
C LEU A 105 9.93 -8.74 -18.25
N GLY A 106 8.74 -9.22 -17.89
CA GLY A 106 8.41 -10.66 -17.85
C GLY A 106 9.15 -11.43 -16.75
N LEU A 107 9.75 -10.74 -15.77
CA LEU A 107 10.56 -11.36 -14.72
C LEU A 107 9.72 -11.90 -13.57
N LYS A 108 8.76 -11.09 -13.09
CA LYS A 108 7.94 -11.42 -11.93
C LYS A 108 6.65 -10.60 -11.95
N LYS A 109 5.50 -11.28 -11.86
CA LYS A 109 4.23 -10.61 -11.59
C LYS A 109 4.10 -10.42 -10.08
N ILE A 110 4.13 -9.16 -9.66
CA ILE A 110 3.91 -8.78 -8.26
C ILE A 110 2.45 -8.37 -8.13
N GLU A 111 1.69 -9.08 -7.30
CA GLU A 111 0.27 -8.80 -7.10
C GLU A 111 0.08 -7.50 -6.31
N ILE A 112 -0.80 -6.63 -6.76
CA ILE A 112 -1.12 -5.35 -6.11
C ILE A 112 -2.57 -5.41 -5.61
N ILE A 113 -2.73 -5.44 -4.28
CA ILE A 113 -4.02 -5.36 -3.62
C ILE A 113 -4.12 -3.99 -2.96
N TYR A 114 -4.99 -3.15 -3.52
CA TYR A 114 -5.28 -1.83 -2.96
C TYR A 114 -6.53 -1.86 -2.09
N ILE A 115 -6.46 -1.27 -0.91
CA ILE A 115 -7.59 -1.09 0.01
C ILE A 115 -7.92 0.40 0.11
N GLU A 116 -9.13 0.75 -0.33
CA GLU A 116 -9.62 2.12 -0.25
C GLU A 116 -9.83 2.57 1.20
N SER A 117 -9.62 3.86 1.44
CA SER A 117 -9.77 4.49 2.73
C SER A 117 -11.18 4.33 3.30
N PHE A 118 -11.26 4.03 4.59
CA PHE A 118 -12.52 3.90 5.31
C PHE A 118 -13.36 5.18 5.25
N ALA A 119 -12.73 6.35 5.22
CA ALA A 119 -13.42 7.64 5.16
C ALA A 119 -14.09 7.92 3.80
N ARG A 120 -13.93 7.04 2.81
CA ARG A 120 -14.46 7.22 1.45
C ARG A 120 -15.70 6.38 1.27
N VAL A 121 -16.85 6.95 1.61
CA VAL A 121 -18.16 6.28 1.53
C VAL A 121 -18.73 6.30 0.10
N HIS A 122 -18.77 7.49 -0.51
CA HIS A 122 -19.45 7.70 -1.80
C HIS A 122 -18.52 7.77 -3.01
N THR A 123 -17.25 8.17 -2.80
CA THR A 123 -16.32 8.44 -3.92
C THR A 123 -14.93 7.94 -3.61
N LEU A 124 -14.19 7.42 -4.60
CA LEU A 124 -12.81 6.98 -4.43
C LEU A 124 -11.89 8.15 -4.03
N SER A 125 -10.84 7.86 -3.25
CA SER A 125 -9.78 8.83 -2.96
C SER A 125 -8.99 9.15 -4.24
N LEU A 126 -8.19 10.23 -4.23
CA LEU A 126 -7.33 10.53 -5.39
C LEU A 126 -6.38 9.36 -5.69
N THR A 127 -5.78 8.78 -4.65
CA THR A 127 -4.92 7.59 -4.79
C THR A 127 -5.72 6.39 -5.29
N GLY A 128 -6.92 6.16 -4.76
CA GLY A 128 -7.82 5.11 -5.23
C GLY A 128 -8.17 5.27 -6.71
N LYS A 129 -8.52 6.48 -7.17
CA LYS A 129 -8.77 6.77 -8.59
C LYS A 129 -7.54 6.47 -9.46
N LEU A 130 -6.35 6.83 -8.99
CA LEU A 130 -5.10 6.58 -9.72
C LEU A 130 -4.77 5.08 -9.78
N LEU A 131 -4.94 4.34 -8.69
CA LEU A 131 -4.62 2.91 -8.62
C LEU A 131 -5.74 2.00 -9.11
N TYR A 132 -6.98 2.48 -9.24
CA TYR A 132 -8.13 1.70 -9.72
C TYR A 132 -7.86 0.93 -11.03
N PRO A 133 -7.28 1.55 -12.08
CA PRO A 133 -6.94 0.81 -13.28
C PRO A 133 -5.79 -0.19 -13.09
N PHE A 134 -4.88 0.08 -12.14
CA PHE A 134 -3.58 -0.61 -12.01
C PHE A 134 -3.51 -1.64 -10.87
N ALA A 135 -4.43 -1.64 -9.91
CA ALA A 135 -4.47 -2.65 -8.87
C ALA A 135 -5.05 -3.95 -9.43
N ASP A 136 -4.41 -5.08 -9.15
CA ASP A 136 -4.94 -6.39 -9.55
C ASP A 136 -6.23 -6.70 -8.79
N ARG A 137 -6.29 -6.30 -7.51
CA ARG A 137 -7.52 -6.31 -6.71
C ARG A 137 -7.74 -4.97 -6.04
N PHE A 138 -8.99 -4.50 -6.06
CA PHE A 138 -9.37 -3.22 -5.50
C PHE A 138 -10.46 -3.43 -4.46
N LEU A 139 -10.10 -3.38 -3.18
CA LEU A 139 -11.00 -3.66 -2.07
C LEU A 139 -11.62 -2.36 -1.53
N VAL A 140 -12.93 -2.38 -1.33
CA VAL A 140 -13.69 -1.26 -0.76
C VAL A 140 -14.46 -1.71 0.47
N GLN A 141 -14.75 -0.74 1.34
CA GLN A 141 -15.37 -0.98 2.64
C GLN A 141 -16.82 -0.52 2.71
N TRP A 142 -17.35 0.01 1.60
CA TRP A 142 -18.71 0.50 1.48
C TRP A 142 -19.37 -0.12 0.25
N PRO A 143 -20.58 -0.69 0.38
CA PRO A 143 -21.25 -1.39 -0.72
C PRO A 143 -21.60 -0.46 -1.89
N GLU A 144 -21.83 0.83 -1.62
CA GLU A 144 -22.09 1.83 -2.67
C GLU A 144 -20.89 2.01 -3.62
N LEU A 145 -19.66 1.85 -3.13
CA LEU A 145 -18.50 1.90 -4.01
C LEU A 145 -18.46 0.68 -4.94
N SER A 146 -18.79 -0.52 -4.47
CA SER A 146 -18.83 -1.70 -5.33
C SER A 146 -19.96 -1.63 -6.37
N SER A 147 -21.09 -1.00 -6.07
CA SER A 147 -22.16 -0.82 -7.05
C SER A 147 -21.81 0.18 -8.15
N ARG A 148 -20.95 1.17 -7.85
CA ARG A 148 -20.53 2.22 -8.79
C ARG A 148 -19.27 1.87 -9.58
N PHE A 149 -18.39 1.05 -9.02
CA PHE A 149 -17.08 0.74 -9.58
C PHE A 149 -16.99 -0.77 -9.78
N GLN A 150 -17.19 -1.25 -11.02
CA GLN A 150 -17.33 -2.68 -11.34
C GLN A 150 -16.18 -3.59 -10.86
N ARG A 151 -14.93 -3.09 -10.85
CA ARG A 151 -13.75 -3.81 -10.33
C ARG A 151 -13.57 -3.73 -8.81
N ALA A 152 -14.40 -2.96 -8.11
CA ALA A 152 -14.28 -2.78 -6.67
C ALA A 152 -15.00 -3.92 -5.93
N GLU A 153 -14.26 -4.61 -5.08
CA GLU A 153 -14.74 -5.73 -4.29
C GLU A 153 -15.10 -5.25 -2.88
N TYR A 154 -16.37 -5.34 -2.52
CA TYR A 154 -16.81 -5.04 -1.16
C TYR A 154 -16.41 -6.15 -0.18
N GLN A 155 -15.74 -5.78 0.90
CA GLN A 155 -15.20 -6.72 1.91
C GLN A 155 -15.51 -6.30 3.36
N GLY A 156 -16.44 -5.36 3.55
CA GLY A 156 -16.75 -4.82 4.87
C GLY A 156 -15.59 -4.00 5.47
N VAL A 157 -15.53 -3.93 6.80
CA VAL A 157 -14.53 -3.12 7.51
C VAL A 157 -13.19 -3.86 7.55
N LEU A 158 -12.17 -3.29 6.88
CA LEU A 158 -10.85 -3.91 6.71
C LEU A 158 -9.71 -3.16 7.41
N VAL A 159 -9.89 -1.86 7.70
CA VAL A 159 -8.81 -0.99 8.20
C VAL A 159 -8.89 -0.60 9.66
#